data_AF-A0A7S1SVS0-F1
#
_entry.id   AF-A0A7S1SVS0-F1
#
_cell.length_a   1.000
_cell.length_b   1.000
_cell.length_c   1.000
_cell.angle_alpha   90.00
_cell.angle_beta   90.00
_cell.angle_gamma   90.00
#
_symmetry.space_group_name_H-M   'P 1'
#
loop_
_entity.id
_entity.type
_entity.pdbx_description
1 polymer ?
#
loop_
_entity_poly.entity_id
_entity_poly.type
_entity_poly.pdbx_seq_one_letter_code
_entity_poly.pdbx_strand_id
1 'polypeptide(L)'
;RKRTKPDALHHQRHIALKSTNSLLNYLSSHPLLLNTFNNMSGKGKGRAPGKKAVSRSAKAGLQFPVGRVARYLKKGKYATRVGAGAPVYLAAVLEYLTAEVLELAGNAARDNKKNRIVP
;
A
#
# COMPACT_ATOMS: atom_id res chain seq x y z
N ARG A 1 34.62 43.86 -13.06
CA ARG A 1 33.79 42.85 -13.77
C ARG A 1 33.41 41.74 -12.79
N LYS A 2 32.20 41.76 -12.22
CA LYS A 2 31.70 40.67 -11.36
C LYS A 2 31.40 39.45 -12.24
N ARG A 3 32.12 38.34 -12.04
CA ARG A 3 31.79 37.05 -12.66
C ARG A 3 30.51 36.54 -11.97
N THR A 4 29.40 36.52 -12.69
CA THR A 4 28.17 35.88 -12.25
C THR A 4 28.37 34.37 -12.27
N LYS A 5 28.14 33.70 -11.14
CA LYS A 5 28.15 32.23 -11.06
C LYS A 5 26.94 31.73 -11.86
N PRO A 6 27.08 30.70 -12.73
CA PRO A 6 25.94 30.12 -13.41
C PRO A 6 25.05 29.40 -12.39
N ASP A 7 23.78 29.82 -12.29
CA ASP A 7 22.79 29.22 -11.40
C ASP A 7 22.62 27.73 -11.71
N ALA A 8 22.81 26.87 -10.69
CA ALA A 8 22.68 25.42 -10.81
C ALA A 8 21.31 24.99 -11.38
N LEU A 9 20.28 25.81 -11.17
CA LEU A 9 18.93 25.65 -11.74
C LEU A 9 18.90 25.65 -13.28
N HIS A 10 19.78 26.43 -13.94
CA HIS A 10 19.83 26.50 -15.40
C HIS A 10 20.50 25.25 -16.00
N HIS A 11 21.49 24.69 -15.32
CA HIS A 11 22.15 23.44 -15.72
C HIS A 11 21.21 22.24 -15.52
N GLN A 12 20.45 22.21 -14.43
CA GLN A 12 19.48 21.15 -14.13
C GLN A 12 18.31 21.12 -15.14
N ARG A 13 17.83 22.31 -15.56
CA ARG A 13 16.82 22.43 -16.62
C ARG A 13 17.31 21.88 -17.95
N HIS A 14 18.58 22.11 -18.29
CA HIS A 14 19.14 21.63 -19.55
C HIS A 14 19.37 20.11 -19.56
N ILE A 15 19.69 19.51 -18.42
CA ILE A 15 19.78 18.05 -18.23
C ILE A 15 18.38 17.41 -18.32
N ALA A 16 17.39 18.01 -17.66
CA ALA A 16 16.00 17.55 -17.71
C ALA A 16 15.44 17.57 -19.13
N LEU A 17 15.68 18.66 -19.89
CA LEU A 17 15.21 18.80 -21.27
C LEU A 17 15.91 17.85 -22.25
N LYS A 18 17.19 17.52 -22.02
CA LYS A 18 17.90 16.50 -22.80
C LYS A 18 17.35 15.09 -22.53
N SER A 19 16.99 14.80 -21.27
CA SER A 19 16.36 13.53 -20.88
C SER A 19 14.96 13.37 -21.49
N THR A 20 14.14 14.43 -21.50
CA THR A 20 12.79 14.38 -22.08
C THR A 20 12.80 14.20 -23.59
N ASN A 21 13.73 14.85 -24.31
CA ASN A 21 13.81 14.72 -25.76
C ASN A 21 14.34 13.34 -26.19
N SER A 22 15.25 12.75 -25.40
CA SER A 22 15.70 11.37 -25.62
C SER A 22 14.55 10.36 -25.47
N LEU A 23 13.72 10.52 -24.42
CA LEU A 23 12.55 9.67 -24.20
C LEU A 23 11.49 9.84 -25.29
N LEU A 24 11.22 11.06 -25.76
CA LEU A 24 10.30 11.30 -26.87
C LEU A 24 10.76 10.63 -28.16
N ASN A 25 12.06 10.70 -28.47
CA ASN A 25 12.62 10.03 -29.64
C ASN A 25 12.63 8.50 -29.49
N TYR A 26 12.87 7.98 -28.29
CA TYR A 26 12.82 6.54 -28.00
C TYR A 26 11.39 5.98 -28.11
N LEU A 27 10.38 6.73 -27.62
CA LEU A 27 8.96 6.37 -27.71
C LEU A 27 8.43 6.46 -29.15
N SER A 28 8.97 7.39 -29.96
CA SER A 28 8.63 7.50 -31.39
C SER A 28 9.20 6.34 -32.22
N SER A 29 10.39 5.83 -31.86
CA SER A 29 11.05 4.72 -32.55
C SER A 29 10.60 3.32 -32.12
N HIS A 30 9.81 3.20 -31.03
CA HIS A 30 9.32 1.93 -30.48
C HIS A 30 7.80 1.98 -30.23
N PRO A 31 6.96 1.90 -31.28
CA PRO A 31 5.50 2.06 -31.16
C PRO A 31 4.82 0.99 -30.28
N LEU A 32 5.45 -0.17 -30.09
CA LEU A 32 4.94 -1.21 -29.20
C LEU A 32 5.09 -0.86 -27.70
N LEU A 33 6.03 0.00 -27.32
CA LEU A 33 6.17 0.47 -25.93
C LEU A 33 5.08 1.47 -25.55
N LEU A 34 4.58 2.25 -26.51
CA LEU A 34 3.50 3.23 -26.29
C LEU A 34 2.19 2.55 -25.87
N ASN A 35 1.87 1.40 -26.47
CA ASN A 35 0.68 0.62 -26.15
C ASN A 35 0.77 -0.05 -24.76
N THR A 36 1.97 -0.37 -24.29
CA THR A 36 2.19 -0.95 -22.95
C THR A 36 2.08 0.10 -21.83
N PHE A 37 2.52 1.34 -22.07
CA PHE A 37 2.33 2.44 -21.10
C PHE A 37 0.87 2.90 -21.01
N ASN A 38 0.13 2.96 -22.12
CA ASN A 38 -1.29 3.34 -22.10
C ASN A 38 -2.18 2.28 -21.44
N ASN A 39 -1.78 1.00 -21.47
CA ASN A 39 -2.53 -0.11 -20.85
C ASN A 39 -2.32 -0.27 -19.33
N MET A 40 -1.57 0.61 -18.67
CA MET A 40 -1.48 0.65 -17.19
C MET A 40 -2.55 1.55 -16.53
N SER A 41 -3.50 2.12 -17.29
CA SER A 41 -4.65 2.86 -16.76
C SER A 41 -5.87 1.96 -16.56
N GLY A 42 -5.68 0.89 -15.79
CA GLY A 42 -6.76 0.00 -15.39
C GLY A 42 -7.67 0.63 -14.32
N LYS A 43 -8.83 1.12 -14.77
CA LYS A 43 -10.13 1.13 -14.06
C LYS A 43 -10.39 2.24 -13.01
N GLY A 44 -11.06 3.30 -13.47
CA GLY A 44 -11.82 4.19 -12.60
C GLY A 44 -12.36 5.43 -13.30
N LYS A 45 -13.61 5.38 -13.77
CA LYS A 45 -14.43 6.51 -14.23
C LYS A 45 -14.26 7.70 -13.26
N GLY A 46 -13.93 8.87 -13.81
CA GLY A 46 -13.57 10.09 -13.06
C GLY A 46 -14.40 10.31 -11.80
N ARG A 47 -13.75 10.19 -10.65
CA ARG A 47 -14.30 10.56 -9.34
C ARG A 47 -13.75 11.96 -9.06
N ALA A 48 -14.63 12.93 -8.78
CA ALA A 48 -14.25 14.19 -8.12
C ALA A 48 -13.25 13.89 -6.99
N PRO A 49 -12.25 14.75 -6.71
CA PRO A 49 -11.17 14.48 -5.75
C PRO A 49 -11.76 13.93 -4.45
N GLY A 50 -11.70 12.61 -4.32
CA GLY A 50 -12.46 11.88 -3.33
C GLY A 50 -11.80 12.07 -1.97
N LYS A 51 -12.60 12.11 -0.91
CA LYS A 51 -12.07 11.98 0.46
C LYS A 51 -11.12 10.78 0.50
N LYS A 52 -9.95 10.97 1.13
CA LYS A 52 -8.94 9.91 1.28
C LYS A 52 -9.62 8.63 1.77
N ALA A 53 -9.39 7.52 1.09
CA ALA A 53 -9.98 6.24 1.47
C ALA A 53 -9.44 5.82 2.84
N VAL A 54 -10.33 5.66 3.82
CA VAL A 54 -9.99 5.11 5.14
C VAL A 54 -10.28 3.61 5.12
N SER A 55 -9.32 2.81 5.56
CA SER A 55 -9.49 1.35 5.62
C SER A 55 -10.52 0.97 6.68
N ARG A 56 -11.21 -0.16 6.49
CA ARG A 56 -12.16 -0.68 7.50
C ARG A 56 -11.47 -1.02 8.82
N SER A 57 -10.22 -1.46 8.77
CA SER A 57 -9.38 -1.69 9.96
C SER A 57 -9.13 -0.38 10.71
N ALA A 58 -8.68 0.67 10.02
CA ALA A 58 -8.46 1.99 10.61
C ALA A 58 -9.75 2.58 11.20
N LYS A 59 -10.89 2.40 10.51
CA LYS A 59 -12.20 2.85 11.02
C LYS A 59 -12.64 2.07 12.27
N ALA A 60 -12.25 0.81 12.40
CA ALA A 60 -12.57 -0.04 13.54
C ALA A 60 -11.53 0.01 14.67
N GLY A 61 -10.39 0.68 14.48
CA GLY A 61 -9.29 0.71 15.45
C GLY A 61 -8.55 -0.62 15.60
N LEU A 62 -8.57 -1.48 14.57
CA LEU A 62 -7.96 -2.82 14.61
C LEU A 62 -6.66 -2.85 13.80
N GLN A 63 -5.62 -3.49 14.33
CA GLN A 63 -4.41 -3.84 13.57
C GLN A 63 -4.69 -4.95 12.55
N PHE A 64 -5.61 -5.86 12.89
CA PHE A 64 -5.95 -6.98 12.02
C PHE A 64 -6.73 -6.53 10.77
N PRO A 65 -6.53 -7.20 9.63
CA PRO A 65 -7.03 -6.76 8.33
C PRO A 65 -8.51 -7.13 8.10
N VAL A 66 -9.44 -6.32 8.63
CA VAL A 66 -10.91 -6.47 8.45
C VAL A 66 -11.30 -6.70 6.99
N GLY A 67 -10.65 -5.98 6.08
CA GLY A 67 -10.90 -6.11 4.63
C GLY A 67 -10.61 -7.52 4.09
N ARG A 68 -9.52 -8.13 4.57
CA ARG A 68 -9.08 -9.47 4.18
C ARG A 68 -9.96 -10.55 4.81
N VAL A 69 -10.31 -10.38 6.09
CA VAL A 69 -11.24 -11.27 6.79
C VAL A 69 -12.59 -11.33 6.06
N ALA A 70 -13.14 -10.18 5.66
CA ALA A 70 -14.38 -10.13 4.88
C ALA A 70 -14.28 -10.91 3.56
N ARG A 71 -13.15 -10.83 2.86
CA ARG A 71 -12.93 -11.57 1.62
C ARG A 71 -12.86 -13.08 1.88
N TYR A 72 -12.20 -13.50 2.95
CA TYR A 72 -12.10 -14.91 3.32
C TYR A 72 -13.44 -15.50 3.77
N LEU A 73 -14.27 -14.75 4.52
CA LEU A 73 -15.62 -15.18 4.86
C LEU A 73 -16.49 -15.43 3.61
N LYS A 74 -16.39 -14.56 2.60
CA LYS A 74 -17.10 -14.74 1.32
C LYS A 74 -16.54 -15.92 0.51
N LYS A 75 -15.22 -16.06 0.43
CA LYS A 75 -14.57 -17.16 -0.31
C LYS A 75 -14.87 -18.53 0.33
N GLY A 76 -14.97 -18.58 1.65
CA GLY A 76 -15.26 -19.80 2.41
C GLY A 76 -16.70 -20.30 2.29
N LYS A 77 -17.62 -19.51 1.71
CA LYS A 77 -19.04 -19.87 1.51
C LYS A 77 -19.75 -20.34 2.79
N TYR A 78 -19.37 -19.81 3.96
CA TYR A 78 -19.98 -20.17 5.25
C TYR A 78 -21.45 -19.76 5.38
N ALA A 79 -21.87 -18.77 4.60
CA ALA A 79 -23.26 -18.32 4.50
C ALA A 79 -23.50 -17.67 3.13
N THR A 80 -24.77 -17.60 2.71
CA THR A 80 -25.18 -16.93 1.46
C THR A 80 -24.88 -15.42 1.48
N ARG A 81 -25.00 -14.80 2.66
CA ARG A 81 -24.68 -13.39 2.91
C ARG A 81 -23.85 -13.27 4.19
N VAL A 82 -22.91 -12.33 4.18
CA VAL A 82 -22.07 -12.01 5.34
C VAL A 82 -22.39 -10.58 5.76
N GLY A 83 -22.88 -10.41 7.00
CA GLY A 83 -23.21 -9.10 7.56
C GLY A 83 -21.98 -8.19 7.63
N ALA A 84 -22.19 -6.87 7.58
CA ALA A 84 -21.10 -5.89 7.55
C ALA A 84 -20.23 -5.91 8.83
N GLY A 85 -20.84 -6.25 9.98
CA GLY A 85 -20.17 -6.34 11.28
C GLY A 85 -19.39 -7.65 11.50
N ALA A 86 -19.76 -8.75 10.83
CA ALA A 86 -19.12 -10.04 10.99
C ALA A 86 -17.58 -10.02 10.81
N PRO A 87 -17.01 -9.42 9.74
CA PRO A 87 -15.56 -9.35 9.59
C PRO A 87 -14.87 -8.41 10.59
N VAL A 88 -15.59 -7.43 11.17
CA VAL A 88 -15.04 -6.54 12.21
C VAL A 88 -14.93 -7.32 13.51
N TYR A 89 -16.02 -7.99 13.92
CA TYR A 89 -16.06 -8.79 15.13
C TYR A 89 -15.02 -9.91 15.10
N LEU A 90 -14.97 -10.68 14.00
CA LEU A 90 -13.98 -11.75 13.88
C LEU A 90 -12.55 -11.23 13.89
N ALA A 91 -12.26 -10.10 13.22
CA ALA A 91 -10.93 -9.51 13.27
C ALA A 91 -10.53 -9.07 14.69
N ALA A 92 -11.47 -8.49 15.45
CA ALA A 92 -11.24 -8.07 16.82
C ALA A 92 -10.94 -9.25 17.76
N VAL A 93 -11.71 -10.35 17.65
CA VAL A 93 -11.47 -11.56 18.47
C VAL A 93 -10.12 -12.18 18.14
N LEU A 94 -9.77 -12.30 16.85
CA LEU A 94 -8.47 -12.84 16.45
C LEU A 94 -7.30 -11.95 16.91
N GLU A 95 -7.46 -10.63 16.85
CA GLU A 95 -6.46 -9.68 17.35
C GLU A 95 -6.28 -9.81 18.86
N TYR A 96 -7.37 -9.88 19.62
CA TYR A 96 -7.35 -10.06 21.06
C TYR A 96 -6.62 -11.36 21.46
N LEU A 97 -7.02 -12.50 20.89
CA LEU A 97 -6.39 -13.78 21.20
C LEU A 97 -4.91 -13.81 20.81
N THR A 98 -4.56 -13.20 19.69
CA THR A 98 -3.15 -13.11 19.26
C THR A 98 -2.34 -12.24 20.23
N ALA A 99 -2.89 -11.12 20.69
CA ALA A 99 -2.23 -10.27 21.67
C ALA A 99 -2.00 -11.00 22.99
N GLU A 100 -3.00 -11.73 23.48
CA GLU A 100 -2.90 -12.51 24.72
C GLU A 100 -1.80 -13.57 24.64
N VAL A 101 -1.77 -14.35 23.55
CA VAL A 101 -0.75 -15.38 23.35
C VAL A 101 0.65 -14.76 23.23
N LEU A 102 0.78 -13.63 22.50
CA LEU A 102 2.06 -12.96 22.33
C LEU A 102 2.57 -12.31 23.61
N GLU A 103 1.69 -11.82 24.48
CA GLU A 103 2.05 -11.28 25.79
C GLU A 103 2.67 -12.38 26.66
N LEU A 104 1.98 -13.52 26.80
CA LEU A 104 2.47 -14.65 27.57
C LEU A 104 3.76 -15.23 26.99
N ALA A 105 3.82 -15.41 25.67
CA ALA A 105 5.01 -15.92 24.99
C ALA A 105 6.20 -14.95 25.06
N GLY A 106 5.93 -13.64 25.01
CA GLY A 106 6.92 -12.59 25.20
C GLY A 106 7.51 -12.63 26.61
N ASN A 107 6.67 -12.76 27.63
CA ASN A 107 7.10 -12.91 29.02
C ASN A 107 7.96 -14.18 29.19
N ALA A 108 7.50 -15.33 28.68
CA ALA A 108 8.28 -16.57 28.71
C ALA A 108 9.65 -16.45 28.00
N ALA A 109 9.72 -15.75 26.86
CA ALA A 109 10.99 -15.52 26.18
C ALA A 109 11.95 -14.65 27.01
N ARG A 110 11.43 -13.60 27.65
CA ARG A 110 12.20 -12.70 28.53
C ARG A 110 12.72 -13.44 29.76
N ASP A 111 11.91 -14.29 30.38
CA ASP A 111 12.31 -15.12 31.53
C ASP A 111 13.45 -16.07 31.16
N ASN A 112 13.41 -16.59 29.94
CA ASN A 112 14.49 -17.41 29.36
C ASN A 112 15.68 -16.59 28.82
N LYS A 113 15.72 -15.28 29.10
CA LYS A 113 16.77 -14.34 28.66
C LYS A 113 16.96 -14.33 27.14
N LYS A 114 15.86 -14.50 26.38
CA LYS A 114 15.82 -14.41 24.92
C LYS A 114 15.02 -13.18 24.48
N ASN A 115 15.44 -12.58 23.38
CA ASN A 115 14.76 -11.43 22.76
C ASN A 115 13.81 -11.82 21.62
N ARG A 116 13.70 -13.12 21.32
CA ARG A 116 12.87 -13.64 20.23
C ARG A 116 11.99 -14.76 20.77
N ILE A 117 10.69 -14.65 20.51
CA ILE A 117 9.74 -15.74 20.74
C ILE A 117 10.02 -16.86 19.72
N VAL A 118 10.15 -18.09 20.22
CA VAL A 118 10.33 -19.31 19.42
C VAL A 118 9.20 -20.29 19.77
N PRO A 119 8.88 -21.25 18.88
CA PRO A 119 7.92 -22.32 19.18
C PRO A 119 8.33 -23.18 20.38
#